data_AF-A0A9E2QNF6-F1
#
_entry.id   AF-A0A9E2QNF6-F1
#
_cell.length_a   1.000
_cell.length_b   1.000
_cell.length_c   1.000
_cell.angle_alpha   90.00
_cell.angle_beta   90.00
_cell.angle_gamma   90.00
#
_symmetry.space_group_name_H-M   'P 1'
#
loop_
_entity.id
_entity.type
_entity.pdbx_description
1 polymer ?
#
loop_
_entity_poly.entity_id
_entity_poly.type
_entity_poly.pdbx_seq_one_letter_code
_entity_poly.pdbx_strand_id
1 'polypeptide(L)'
;MSKIFSSFLVALVLAGTTHAQKLSLTITNKTGYHLDSLLFDQYYLGALPNDSSLIYTECQKLIMQSELPLHLPVAHIGGKPRRIALAPCSTKSVMVKSGNYAFDILIYETSDRYRLYWKKSE
;
A
#
# COMPACT_ATOMS: atom_id res chain seq x y z
N MET A 1 -30.05 -46.85 -32.94
CA MET A 1 -29.19 -46.95 -31.75
C MET A 1 -27.75 -46.72 -32.21
N SER A 2 -27.28 -45.47 -32.25
CA SER A 2 -26.46 -44.80 -31.23
C SER A 2 -25.20 -45.57 -30.82
N LYS A 3 -24.03 -44.99 -31.12
CA LYS A 3 -23.00 -44.61 -30.13
C LYS A 3 -21.87 -43.83 -30.83
N ILE A 4 -21.96 -42.52 -30.75
CA ILE A 4 -20.92 -41.56 -31.15
C ILE A 4 -19.87 -41.57 -30.03
N PHE A 5 -18.64 -41.96 -30.36
CA PHE A 5 -17.53 -41.90 -29.41
C PHE A 5 -16.99 -40.48 -29.30
N SER A 6 -17.01 -40.03 -28.05
CA SER A 6 -16.43 -38.82 -27.48
C SER A 6 -14.96 -38.61 -27.88
N SER A 7 -14.63 -37.38 -28.28
CA SER A 7 -13.31 -36.80 -27.98
C SER A 7 -13.50 -35.33 -27.67
N PHE A 8 -13.36 -35.02 -26.38
CA PHE A 8 -13.23 -33.68 -25.83
C PHE A 8 -12.11 -32.91 -26.52
N LEU A 9 -12.39 -31.69 -27.00
CA LEU A 9 -11.37 -30.65 -27.09
C LEU A 9 -11.94 -29.38 -26.45
N VAL A 10 -11.64 -29.22 -25.18
CA VAL A 10 -11.88 -28.00 -24.42
C VAL A 10 -10.79 -27.01 -24.84
N ALA A 11 -11.14 -26.04 -25.69
CA ALA A 11 -10.32 -24.85 -25.91
C ALA A 11 -10.81 -23.75 -24.96
N LEU A 12 -10.38 -23.82 -23.71
CA LEU A 12 -10.55 -22.75 -22.73
C LEU A 12 -9.55 -21.65 -23.09
N VAL A 13 -9.92 -20.72 -23.97
CA VAL A 13 -9.15 -19.49 -24.16
C VAL A 13 -9.50 -18.56 -23.00
N LEU A 14 -8.83 -18.77 -21.86
CA LEU A 14 -8.68 -17.75 -20.83
C LEU A 14 -7.83 -16.63 -21.43
N ALA A 15 -8.46 -15.74 -22.20
CA ALA A 15 -7.94 -14.39 -22.36
C ALA A 15 -8.18 -13.67 -21.03
N GLY A 16 -7.41 -14.05 -20.01
CA GLY A 16 -7.26 -13.25 -18.81
C GLY A 16 -6.69 -11.93 -19.27
N THR A 17 -7.51 -10.88 -19.25
CA THR A 17 -7.05 -9.52 -19.36
C THR A 17 -6.16 -9.27 -18.15
N THR A 18 -4.87 -9.58 -18.28
CA THR A 18 -3.85 -9.05 -17.40
C THR A 18 -3.93 -7.55 -17.57
N HIS A 19 -4.72 -6.89 -16.72
CA HIS A 19 -4.54 -5.49 -16.43
C HIS A 19 -3.10 -5.42 -15.98
N ALA A 20 -2.20 -4.97 -16.87
CA ALA A 20 -0.82 -4.71 -16.51
C ALA A 20 -0.90 -3.74 -15.34
N GLN A 21 -0.70 -4.25 -14.12
CA GLN A 21 -0.76 -3.46 -12.90
C GLN A 21 0.29 -2.38 -13.07
N LYS A 22 -0.17 -1.14 -13.28
CA LYS A 22 0.76 -0.08 -13.65
C LYS A 22 1.57 0.35 -12.45
N LEU A 23 0.98 0.33 -11.25
CA LEU A 23 1.55 0.84 -10.01
C LEU A 23 1.41 -0.20 -8.88
N SER A 24 2.51 -0.50 -8.21
CA SER A 24 2.54 -1.40 -7.04
C SER A 24 3.33 -0.76 -5.91
N LEU A 25 2.80 -0.86 -4.69
CA LEU A 25 3.44 -0.33 -3.48
C LEU A 25 3.76 -1.48 -2.53
N THR A 26 5.01 -1.61 -2.15
CA THR A 26 5.42 -2.45 -1.01
C THR A 26 5.54 -1.55 0.21
N ILE A 27 4.80 -1.85 1.27
CA ILE A 27 4.82 -1.08 2.50
C ILE A 27 5.27 -1.98 3.64
N THR A 28 6.37 -1.62 4.28
CA THR A 28 6.96 -2.38 5.39
C THR A 28 6.79 -1.63 6.70
N ASN A 29 6.27 -2.28 7.72
CA ASN A 29 6.19 -1.70 9.05
C ASN A 29 7.50 -1.89 9.80
N LYS A 30 8.24 -0.79 10.04
CA LYS A 30 9.46 -0.76 10.86
C LYS A 30 9.30 0.12 12.09
N THR A 31 8.08 0.23 12.61
CA THR A 31 7.77 1.08 13.77
C THR A 31 8.13 0.44 15.09
N GLY A 32 8.36 -0.87 15.15
CA GLY A 32 8.47 -1.62 16.41
C GLY A 32 7.11 -1.96 17.03
N TYR A 33 5.99 -1.60 16.39
CA TYR A 33 4.63 -1.78 16.90
C TYR A 33 3.73 -2.53 15.93
N HIS A 34 2.69 -3.18 16.46
CA HIS A 34 1.57 -3.64 15.65
C HIS A 34 0.72 -2.44 15.22
N LEU A 35 0.46 -2.29 13.93
CA LEU A 35 -0.46 -1.29 13.41
C LEU A 35 -1.84 -1.92 13.28
N ASP A 36 -2.80 -1.55 14.13
CA ASP A 36 -4.16 -2.12 14.09
C ASP A 36 -4.94 -1.70 12.83
N SER A 37 -4.57 -0.55 12.28
CA SER A 37 -5.07 -0.08 10.98
C SER A 37 -4.02 0.77 10.30
N LEU A 38 -3.84 0.57 9.01
CA LEU A 38 -3.06 1.42 8.13
C LEU A 38 -3.98 2.00 7.06
N LEU A 39 -3.97 3.32 6.96
CA LEU A 39 -4.57 4.05 5.86
C LEU A 39 -3.46 4.64 5.00
N PHE A 40 -3.63 4.49 3.69
CA PHE A 40 -2.80 5.09 2.68
C PHE A 40 -3.67 5.98 1.80
N ASP A 41 -3.47 7.29 1.92
CA ASP A 41 -4.38 8.29 1.36
C ASP A 41 -5.82 8.04 1.85
N GLN A 42 -6.74 7.73 0.95
CA GLN A 42 -8.14 7.40 1.23
C GLN A 42 -8.42 5.89 1.35
N TYR A 43 -7.40 5.05 1.20
CA TYR A 43 -7.56 3.59 1.17
C TYR A 43 -7.20 2.96 2.51
N TYR A 44 -8.09 2.11 3.01
CA TYR A 44 -7.82 1.26 4.16
C TYR A 44 -7.06 0.01 3.71
N LEU A 45 -5.85 -0.19 4.25
CA LEU A 45 -4.97 -1.31 3.90
C LEU A 45 -5.00 -2.44 4.94
N GLY A 46 -5.75 -2.28 6.03
CA GLY A 46 -5.84 -3.29 7.08
C GLY A 46 -4.82 -3.13 8.19
N ALA A 47 -4.76 -4.13 9.08
CA ALA A 47 -3.73 -4.22 10.10
C ALA A 47 -2.39 -4.64 9.47
N LEU A 48 -1.29 -4.16 10.04
CA LEU A 48 0.06 -4.50 9.60
C LEU A 48 0.93 -4.83 10.82
N PRO A 49 1.24 -6.12 11.07
CA PRO A 49 2.12 -6.54 12.16
C PRO A 49 3.48 -5.86 12.13
N ASN A 50 4.16 -5.83 13.29
CA ASN A 50 5.53 -5.34 13.36
C ASN A 50 6.46 -6.17 12.43
N ASP A 51 7.41 -5.50 11.79
CA ASP A 51 8.40 -6.09 10.88
C ASP A 51 7.80 -6.95 9.75
N SER A 52 6.58 -6.60 9.32
CA SER A 52 5.88 -7.23 8.21
C SER A 52 5.65 -6.25 7.06
N SER A 53 5.45 -6.81 5.87
CA SER A 53 5.20 -6.03 4.66
C SER A 53 3.87 -6.42 4.03
N LEU A 54 3.21 -5.44 3.42
CA LEU A 54 2.09 -5.65 2.51
C LEU A 54 2.46 -5.17 1.11
N ILE A 55 1.85 -5.78 0.10
CA ILE A 55 1.93 -5.33 -1.29
C ILE A 55 0.54 -4.83 -1.68
N TYR A 56 0.43 -3.58 -2.10
CA TYR A 56 -0.80 -2.93 -2.53
C TYR A 56 -0.75 -2.64 -4.02
N THR A 57 -1.53 -3.39 -4.80
CA THR A 57 -1.58 -3.35 -6.27
C THR A 57 -2.75 -2.56 -6.83
N GLU A 58 -3.74 -2.21 -5.99
CA GLU A 58 -4.94 -1.46 -6.42
C GLU A 58 -4.72 0.06 -6.44
N CYS A 59 -3.48 0.51 -6.23
CA CYS A 59 -3.13 1.92 -6.28
C CYS A 59 -3.18 2.43 -7.73
N GLN A 60 -4.12 3.31 -8.06
CA GLN A 60 -4.23 3.86 -9.42
C GLN A 60 -3.27 5.03 -9.67
N LYS A 61 -3.00 5.80 -8.62
CA LYS A 61 -2.13 6.99 -8.66
C LYS A 61 -1.51 7.20 -7.30
N LEU A 62 -0.30 7.73 -7.29
CA LEU A 62 0.41 8.14 -6.10
C LEU A 62 0.87 9.58 -6.29
N ILE A 63 0.56 10.43 -5.31
CA ILE A 63 1.07 11.82 -5.30
C ILE A 63 2.36 11.80 -4.50
N MET A 64 3.45 12.14 -5.17
CA MET A 64 4.80 12.13 -4.62
C MET A 64 5.28 13.56 -4.40
N GLN A 65 6.06 13.75 -3.34
CA GLN A 65 6.93 14.90 -3.18
C GLN A 65 8.37 14.38 -3.16
N SER A 66 9.16 14.74 -4.17
CA SER A 66 10.46 14.11 -4.42
C SER A 66 10.29 12.58 -4.53
N GLU A 67 10.92 11.79 -3.66
CA GLU A 67 10.88 10.32 -3.68
C GLU A 67 9.91 9.69 -2.67
N LEU A 68 9.08 10.47 -1.99
CA LEU A 68 8.17 9.98 -0.95
C LEU A 68 6.70 10.34 -1.22
N PRO A 69 5.73 9.57 -0.70
CA PRO A 69 4.33 9.95 -0.75
C PRO A 69 4.11 11.31 -0.08
N LEU A 70 3.28 12.15 -0.69
CA LEU A 70 3.00 13.50 -0.22
C LEU A 70 2.35 13.51 1.18
N HIS A 71 1.41 12.59 1.42
CA HIS A 71 0.73 12.45 2.71
C HIS A 71 1.50 11.48 3.60
N LEU A 72 1.67 11.85 4.88
CA LEU A 72 2.27 10.99 5.89
C LEU A 72 1.46 9.69 6.08
N PRO A 73 2.08 8.59 6.55
CA PRO A 73 1.35 7.39 6.91
C PRO A 73 0.36 7.68 8.02
N VAL A 74 -0.81 7.05 7.92
CA VAL A 74 -1.93 7.25 8.81
C VAL A 74 -2.27 5.89 9.40
N ALA A 75 -1.77 5.57 10.59
CA ALA A 75 -2.06 4.30 11.25
C ALA A 75 -2.59 4.46 12.67
N HIS A 76 -3.27 3.43 13.19
CA HIS A 76 -3.60 3.29 14.60
C HIS A 76 -2.66 2.30 15.27
N ILE A 77 -2.26 2.61 16.50
CA ILE A 77 -1.47 1.74 17.37
C ILE A 77 -2.19 1.67 18.71
N GLY A 78 -2.60 0.47 19.11
CA GLY A 78 -3.36 0.22 20.31
C GLY A 78 -2.69 0.79 21.55
N GLY A 79 -3.48 1.48 22.38
CA GLY A 79 -2.99 2.09 23.62
C GLY A 79 -2.14 3.35 23.43
N LYS A 80 -1.90 3.83 22.21
CA LYS A 80 -1.17 5.08 21.96
C LYS A 80 -2.08 6.22 21.50
N PRO A 81 -2.06 7.39 22.17
CA PRO A 81 -2.79 8.57 21.73
C PRO A 81 -2.25 9.07 20.38
N ARG A 82 -3.16 9.23 19.42
CA ARG A 82 -2.85 9.62 18.04
C ARG A 82 -2.83 11.14 17.87
N ARG A 83 -1.97 11.68 17.01
CA ARG A 83 -2.12 13.06 16.46
C ARG A 83 -2.68 13.04 15.03
N ILE A 84 -3.43 14.09 14.71
CA ILE A 84 -4.02 14.41 13.41
C ILE A 84 -2.89 14.49 12.36
N ALA A 85 -3.10 13.84 11.21
CA ALA A 85 -2.23 14.04 10.05
C ALA A 85 -2.29 15.53 9.66
N LEU A 86 -1.19 16.24 9.82
CA LEU A 86 -1.14 17.65 9.40
C LEU A 86 -1.32 17.69 7.89
N ALA A 87 -2.15 18.63 7.42
CA ALA A 87 -2.28 18.88 6.00
C ALA A 87 -0.90 19.18 5.41
N PRO A 88 -0.54 18.60 4.25
CA PRO A 88 0.75 18.86 3.64
C PRO A 88 0.87 20.34 3.28
N CYS A 89 1.99 20.97 3.65
CA CYS A 89 2.39 22.27 3.11
C CYS A 89 3.39 22.03 1.97
N SER A 90 2.89 21.58 0.81
CA SER A 90 3.75 21.29 -0.34
C SER A 90 3.67 22.37 -1.40
N THR A 91 4.82 22.75 -1.94
CA THR A 91 4.96 23.72 -3.04
C THR A 91 5.21 23.05 -4.40
N LYS A 92 5.55 21.74 -4.43
CA LYS A 92 5.80 20.96 -5.67
C LYS A 92 5.54 19.46 -5.44
N SER A 93 4.45 18.93 -6.00
CA SER A 93 4.13 17.50 -6.01
C SER A 93 3.96 16.98 -7.44
N VAL A 94 4.19 15.68 -7.63
CA VAL A 94 4.06 15.01 -8.93
C VAL A 94 3.13 13.81 -8.78
N MET A 95 2.25 13.60 -9.76
CA MET A 95 1.40 12.42 -9.81
C MET A 95 2.08 11.32 -10.62
N VAL A 96 2.31 10.17 -10.01
CA VAL A 96 2.77 8.96 -10.72
C VAL A 96 1.61 7.98 -10.88
N LYS A 97 1.53 7.35 -12.05
CA LYS A 97 0.49 6.36 -12.40
C LYS A 97 1.08 4.99 -12.73
N SER A 98 2.40 4.85 -12.60
CA SER A 98 3.10 3.61 -12.84
C SER A 98 4.41 3.49 -12.07
N GLY A 99 4.88 2.26 -11.89
CA GLY A 99 6.13 1.90 -11.24
C GLY A 99 5.95 0.97 -10.04
N ASN A 100 7.06 0.47 -9.53
CA ASN A 100 7.10 -0.28 -8.27
C ASN A 100 7.81 0.59 -7.24
N TYR A 101 7.15 0.85 -6.11
CA TYR A 101 7.70 1.66 -5.04
C TYR A 101 7.69 0.87 -3.74
N ALA A 102 8.73 1.04 -2.93
CA ALA A 102 8.85 0.41 -1.63
C ALA A 102 9.08 1.48 -0.57
N PHE A 103 8.27 1.44 0.49
CA PHE A 103 8.33 2.37 1.60
C PHE A 103 8.33 1.65 2.94
N ASP A 104 9.18 2.10 3.84
CA ASP A 104 9.14 1.75 5.25
C ASP A 104 8.32 2.79 6.02
N ILE A 105 7.48 2.32 6.94
CA ILE A 105 6.83 3.16 7.95
C ILE A 105 7.73 3.20 9.17
N LEU A 106 8.16 4.40 9.54
CA LEU A 106 8.91 4.69 10.76
C LEU A 106 8.06 5.50 11.73
N ILE A 107 8.42 5.45 13.02
CA ILE A 107 7.76 6.19 14.08
C ILE A 107 8.73 7.16 14.75
N TYR A 108 8.23 8.35 15.07
CA TYR A 108 8.85 9.27 16.02
C TYR A 108 7.90 9.42 17.20
N GLU A 109 8.43 9.23 18.39
CA GLU A 109 7.64 9.23 19.63
C GLU A 109 8.05 10.38 20.54
N THR A 110 7.05 10.96 21.18
CA THR A 110 7.20 11.84 22.34
C THR A 110 6.48 11.21 23.54
N SER A 111 6.62 11.79 24.72
CA SER A 111 5.98 11.28 25.94
C SER A 111 4.46 11.14 25.86
N ASP A 112 3.80 11.92 25.00
CA ASP A 112 2.34 11.97 24.90
C ASP A 112 1.79 11.60 23.52
N ARG A 113 2.62 11.34 22.50
CA ARG A 113 2.19 11.22 21.09
C ARG A 113 3.17 10.43 20.23
N TYR A 114 2.70 10.03 19.05
CA TYR A 114 3.57 9.58 17.97
C TYR A 114 3.23 10.26 16.65
N ARG A 115 4.22 10.29 15.75
CA ARG A 115 4.04 10.61 14.33
C ARG A 115 4.70 9.54 13.48
N LEU A 116 4.04 9.18 12.38
CA LEU A 116 4.56 8.24 11.39
C LEU A 116 5.14 8.98 10.19
N TYR A 117 6.14 8.38 9.55
CA TYR A 117 6.79 8.92 8.35
C TYR A 117 7.15 7.81 7.38
N TRP A 118 7.20 8.17 6.10
CA TRP A 118 7.72 7.31 5.06
C TRP A 118 9.25 7.43 4.99
N LYS A 119 9.92 6.30 4.81
CA LYS A 119 11.28 6.22 4.28
C LYS A 119 11.22 5.37 3.01
N LYS A 120 11.93 5.74 1.96
CA LYS A 120 12.12 4.84 0.81
C LYS A 120 12.88 3.61 1.30
N SER A 121 12.36 2.42 1.01
CA SER A 121 13.06 1.18 1.37
C SER A 121 14.36 1.08 0.56
N GLU A 122 15.43 0.62 1.21
CA GLU A 122 16.74 0.33 0.61
C GLU A 122 16.74 -1.04 -0.09
#